data_AF-A0AAU6BN39-F1
#
_entry.id   AF-A0AAU6BN39-F1
#
_cell.length_a   1.000
_cell.length_b   1.000
_cell.length_c   1.000
_cell.angle_alpha   90.00
_cell.angle_beta   90.00
_cell.angle_gamma   90.00
#
_symmetry.space_group_name_H-M   'P 1'
#
loop_
_entity.id
_entity.type
_entity.pdbx_description
1 polymer ?
#
loop_
_entity_poly.entity_id
_entity_poly.type
_entity_poly.pdbx_seq_one_letter_code
_entity_poly.pdbx_strand_id
1 'polypeptide(L)' 'MTKVVSPFWKSSYSGQENACVEVADTAAHGRAVRDSKQPEDGPLFTVSRESWHGFLQQF' A
#
# COMPACT_ATOMS: atom_id res chain seq x y z
N MET A 1 -11.42 2.37 9.26
CA MET A 1 -10.28 2.62 10.16
C MET A 1 -8.98 2.46 9.37
N THR A 2 -8.31 3.57 9.07
CA THR A 2 -7.13 3.68 8.19
C THR A 2 -5.80 3.60 8.93
N LYS A 3 -5.81 3.29 10.23
CA LYS A 3 -4.60 3.22 11.06
C LYS A 3 -3.64 2.15 10.53
N VAL A 4 -2.43 2.54 10.13
CA VAL A 4 -1.33 1.63 9.76
C VAL A 4 -0.82 0.93 11.03
N VAL A 5 -0.60 -0.39 10.95
CA VAL A 5 -0.21 -1.23 12.10
C VAL A 5 1.05 -2.06 11.87
N SER A 6 1.67 -1.91 10.71
CA SER A 6 2.92 -2.57 10.35
C SER A 6 3.89 -1.55 9.74
N PRO A 7 5.21 -1.82 9.78
CA PRO A 7 6.17 -1.04 9.01
C PRO A 7 5.82 -1.08 7.51
N PHE A 8 6.15 -0.03 6.77
CA PHE A 8 6.10 -0.07 5.31
C PHE A 8 7.21 -0.99 4.79
N TRP A 9 6.87 -1.83 3.81
CA TRP A 9 7.83 -2.64 3.06
C TRP A 9 7.73 -2.33 1.57
N LYS A 10 8.86 -2.38 0.89
CA LYS A 10 8.91 -2.15 -0.56
C LYS A 10 8.23 -3.30 -1.30
N SER A 11 7.37 -2.99 -2.25
CA SER A 11 6.74 -3.99 -3.12
C SER A 11 7.77 -4.73 -3.96
N SER A 12 7.59 -6.04 -4.15
CA SER A 12 8.43 -6.85 -5.05
C SER A 12 8.34 -6.43 -6.52
N TYR A 13 7.28 -5.70 -6.90
CA TYR A 13 7.09 -5.15 -8.23
C TYR A 13 7.72 -3.75 -8.41
N SER A 14 8.40 -3.22 -7.38
CA SER A 14 9.15 -1.96 -7.48
C SER A 14 10.47 -2.18 -8.25
N GLY A 15 10.38 -2.16 -9.58
CA GLY A 15 11.48 -2.38 -10.52
C GLY A 15 12.32 -1.15 -10.85
N GLN A 16 13.13 -1.25 -11.93
CA GLN A 16 14.18 -0.28 -12.31
C GLN A 16 13.63 1.08 -12.77
N GLU A 17 12.37 1.16 -13.20
CA GLU A 17 11.80 2.36 -13.85
C GLU A 17 11.21 3.37 -12.88
N ASN A 18 11.81 3.52 -11.70
CA ASN A 18 11.51 4.64 -10.80
C ASN A 18 10.07 4.68 -10.22
N ALA A 19 9.23 3.65 -10.42
CA ALA A 19 7.88 3.55 -9.87
C ALA A 19 7.84 2.73 -8.56
N CYS A 20 8.69 3.09 -7.60
CA CYS A 20 8.81 2.35 -6.34
C CYS A 20 7.64 2.68 -5.40
N VAL A 21 6.92 1.64 -4.98
CA VAL A 21 5.83 1.75 -4.01
C VAL A 21 6.12 0.92 -2.77
N GLU A 22 5.71 1.44 -1.63
CA GLU A 22 5.72 0.72 -0.37
C GLU A 22 4.29 0.42 0.09
N VAL A 23 4.14 -0.69 0.80
CA VAL A 23 2.87 -1.20 1.29
C VAL A 23 2.95 -1.46 2.78
N ALA A 24 1.82 -1.28 3.47
CA ALA A 24 1.67 -1.62 4.89
C ALA A 24 0.27 -2.18 5.20
N ASP A 25 0.16 -3.02 6.22
CA ASP A 25 -1.10 -3.46 6.79
C ASP A 25 -1.77 -2.36 7.62
N THR A 26 -3.11 -2.31 7.56
CA THR A 26 -3.94 -1.45 8.41
C THR A 26 -4.69 -2.26 9.47
N ALA A 27 -5.10 -1.61 10.55
CA ALA A 27 -5.78 -2.22 11.69
C ALA A 27 -7.07 -2.97 11.31
N ALA A 28 -7.74 -2.54 10.23
CA ALA A 28 -8.95 -3.17 9.71
C ALA A 28 -8.65 -4.19 8.59
N HIS A 29 -7.45 -4.77 8.58
CA HIS A 29 -6.99 -5.74 7.57
C HIS A 29 -6.99 -5.21 6.13
N GLY A 30 -6.92 -3.89 5.95
CA GLY A 30 -6.76 -3.25 4.65
C GLY A 30 -5.30 -3.15 4.22
N ARG A 31 -5.05 -2.33 3.19
CA ARG A 31 -3.71 -2.02 2.69
C ARG A 31 -3.50 -0.52 2.60
N ALA A 32 -2.37 -0.05 3.08
CA ALA A 32 -1.87 1.30 2.85
C ALA A 32 -0.77 1.24 1.79
N VAL A 33 -0.79 2.16 0.84
CA VAL A 33 0.17 2.25 -0.28
C VAL A 33 0.68 3.69 -0.34
N ARG A 34 2.00 3.85 -0.45
CA ARG A 34 2.64 5.16 -0.64
C ARG A 34 3.77 5.08 -1.66
N ASP A 35 4.16 6.24 -2.16
CA ASP A 35 5.35 6.40 -2.99
C ASP A 35 6.62 6.29 -2.11
N SER A 36 7.59 5.48 -2.52
CA SER A 36 8.83 5.27 -1.73
C SER A 36 9.74 6.50 -1.69
N LYS A 37 9.59 7.42 -2.65
CA LYS A 37 10.44 8.60 -2.83
C LYS A 37 9.90 9.81 -2.09
N GLN A 38 8.61 9.80 -1.76
CA GLN A 38 7.96 10.84 -0.96
C GLN A 38 7.26 10.19 0.26
N PRO A 39 8.03 9.58 1.18
CA PRO A 39 7.46 8.78 2.27
C PRO A 39 6.69 9.60 3.32
N GLU A 40 7.00 10.90 3.46
CA GLU A 40 6.40 11.80 4.45
C GLU A 40 5.39 12.78 3.81
N ASP A 41 5.78 13.42 2.71
CA ASP A 41 4.98 14.47 2.04
C ASP A 41 4.10 13.95 0.89
N GLY A 42 4.21 12.66 0.57
CA GLY A 42 3.50 12.03 -0.53
C GLY A 42 2.08 11.57 -0.18
N PRO A 43 1.25 11.30 -1.19
CA PRO A 43 -0.10 10.77 -0.98
C PRO A 43 -0.05 9.37 -0.36
N LEU A 44 -0.87 9.17 0.68
CA LEU A 44 -1.11 7.87 1.30
C LEU A 44 -2.47 7.33 0.87
N PHE A 45 -2.44 6.26 0.07
CA PHE A 45 -3.66 5.59 -0.37
C PHE A 45 -4.01 4.44 0.56
N THR A 46 -5.26 4.35 1.01
CA THR A 46 -5.73 3.26 1.88
C THR A 46 -6.90 2.53 1.26
N VAL A 47 -6.79 1.22 1.16
CA VAL A 47 -7.79 0.31 0.61
C VAL A 47 -8.36 -0.55 1.73
N SER A 48 -9.68 -0.72 1.76
CA SER A 48 -10.35 -1.63 2.69
C SER A 48 -10.00 -3.09 2.35
N ARG A 49 -10.20 -3.98 3.32
CA ARG A 49 -10.05 -5.43 3.10
C ARG A 49 -10.95 -5.91 1.95
N GLU A 50 -12.20 -5.46 1.90
CA GLU A 50 -13.19 -5.90 0.93
C GLU A 50 -12.83 -5.44 -0.49
N SER A 51 -12.45 -4.18 -0.66
CA SER A 51 -12.04 -3.65 -1.97
C SER A 51 -10.74 -4.31 -2.45
N TRP A 52 -9.79 -4.55 -1.54
CA TRP A 52 -8.55 -5.25 -1.88
C TRP A 52 -8.82 -6.70 -2.30
N HIS A 53 -9.68 -7.41 -1.57
CA HIS A 53 -10.09 -8.76 -1.94
C HIS A 53 -10.81 -8.78 -3.29
N GLY A 54 -11.73 -7.84 -3.53
CA GLY A 54 -12.42 -7.73 -4.83
C GLY A 54 -11.47 -7.47 -6.00
N PHE A 55 -10.44 -6.63 -5.80
CA PHE A 55 -9.39 -6.39 -6.79
C PHE A 55 -8.62 -7.67 -7.14
N LEU A 56 -8.25 -8.47 -6.15
CA LEU A 56 -7.52 -9.73 -6.38
C LEU A 56 -8.33 -10.81 -7.10
N GLN A 57 -9.66 -10.72 -7.10
CA GLN A 57 -10.54 -11.66 -7.82
C GLN A 57 -10.77 -11.26 -9.28
N GLN A 58 -10.31 -10.08 -9.71
CA GLN A 58 -10.48 -9.59 -11.08
C GLN A 58 -9.37 -10.02 -12.05
N PHE A 59 -8.30 -10.63 -11.55
CA PHE A 59 -7.12 -11.06 -12.31
C PHE A 59 -6.65 -12.43 -11.84
#